data_AF-R9JXD7-F1
#
_entry.id   AF-R9JXD7-F1
#
_cell.length_a   1.000
_cell.length_b   1.000
_cell.length_c   1.000
_cell.angle_alpha   90.00
_cell.angle_beta   90.00
_cell.angle_gamma   90.00
#
_symmetry.space_group_name_H-M   'P 1'
#
loop_
_entity.id
_entity.type
_entity.pdbx_description
1 polymer ?
#
loop_
_entity_poly.entity_id
_entity_poly.type
_entity_poly.pdbx_seq_one_letter_code
_entity_poly.pdbx_strand_id
1 'polypeptide(L)' 'MTEKSFMTVEEVAAELRVSKSKAYQIVRELNAEMQKQGYLTVAGVLSELWV' A
#
# COMPACT_ATOMS: atom_id res chain seq x y z
N MET A 1 12.22 4.28 -17.45
CA MET A 1 12.59 4.71 -16.08
C MET A 1 11.37 4.39 -15.23
N THR A 2 11.37 3.25 -14.56
CA THR A 2 10.19 2.78 -13.82
C THR A 2 10.16 3.53 -12.50
N GLU A 3 9.29 4.54 -12.42
CA GLU A 3 9.03 5.27 -11.18
C GLU A 3 8.56 4.28 -10.13
N LYS A 4 9.41 4.01 -9.15
CA LYS A 4 9.11 3.18 -7.99
C LYS A 4 8.21 3.99 -7.07
N SER A 5 6.91 4.05 -7.35
CA SER A 5 5.94 4.74 -6.49
C SER A 5 5.64 3.87 -5.27
N PHE A 6 6.49 4.00 -4.25
CA PHE A 6 6.16 3.58 -2.91
C PHE A 6 5.18 4.59 -2.32
N MET A 7 3.94 4.18 -2.06
CA MET A 7 2.96 5.06 -1.42
C MET A 7 2.95 4.78 0.08
N THR A 8 3.28 5.80 0.86
CA THR A 8 3.18 5.78 2.32
C THR A 8 1.71 5.83 2.75
N VAL A 9 1.42 5.36 3.97
CA VAL A 9 0.06 5.41 4.52
C VAL A 9 -0.50 6.84 4.55
N GLU A 10 0.37 7.82 4.79
CA GLU A 10 0.07 9.25 4.73
C GLU A 10 -0.40 9.70 3.34
N GLU A 11 0.30 9.28 2.29
CA GLU A 11 -0.07 9.59 0.90
C GLU A 11 -1.38 8.89 0.52
N VAL A 12 -1.56 7.63 0.93
CA VAL A 12 -2.83 6.90 0.75
C VAL A 12 -3.99 7.63 1.45
N ALA A 13 -3.76 8.13 2.67
CA ALA A 13 -4.76 8.88 3.42
C ALA A 13 -5.12 10.21 2.72
N ALA A 14 -4.12 10.92 2.20
CA ALA A 14 -4.31 12.18 1.48
C ALA A 14 -5.04 11.97 0.15
N GLU A 15 -4.64 10.96 -0.62
CA GLU A 15 -5.21 10.64 -1.94
C GLU A 15 -6.66 10.17 -1.82
N LEU A 16 -6.93 9.24 -0.92
CA LEU A 16 -8.26 8.71 -0.68
C LEU A 16 -9.13 9.63 0.19
N ARG A 17 -8.55 10.73 0.72
CA ARG A 17 -9.18 11.67 1.66
C ARG A 17 -9.84 10.97 2.85
N VAL A 18 -9.17 9.93 3.36
CA VAL A 18 -9.62 9.14 4.51
C VAL A 18 -8.79 9.46 5.75
N SER A 19 -9.29 9.07 6.93
CA SER A 19 -8.50 9.17 8.15
C SER A 19 -7.27 8.25 8.08
N LYS A 20 -6.19 8.61 8.80
CA LYS A 20 -4.99 7.76 8.91
C LYS A 20 -5.33 6.33 9.33
N SER A 21 -6.24 6.18 10.30
CA SER A 21 -6.68 4.86 10.78
C SER A 21 -7.33 4.03 9.68
N LYS A 22 -8.12 4.65 8.80
CA LYS A 22 -8.75 3.98 7.66
C LYS A 22 -7.74 3.65 6.56
N ALA A 23 -6.77 4.53 6.31
CA ALA A 23 -5.67 4.26 5.39
C ALA A 23 -4.82 3.07 5.85
N TYR A 24 -4.50 2.96 7.15
CA TYR A 24 -3.82 1.80 7.71
C TYR A 24 -4.59 0.49 7.50
N GLN A 25 -5.92 0.50 7.67
CA GLN A 25 -6.75 -0.68 7.40
C GLN A 25 -6.68 -1.09 5.93
N ILE A 26 -6.84 -0.13 5.01
CA ILE A 26 -6.80 -0.36 3.56
C ILE A 26 -5.44 -0.92 3.13
N VAL A 27 -4.34 -0.31 3.58
CA VAL A 27 -2.97 -0.77 3.27
C VAL A 27 -2.73 -2.17 3.80
N ARG A 28 -3.25 -2.49 4.99
CA ARG A 28 -3.14 -3.84 5.58
C ARG A 28 -3.91 -4.88 4.77
N GLU A 29 -5.15 -4.58 4.38
CA GLU A 29 -5.98 -5.47 3.57
C GLU A 29 -5.36 -5.71 2.19
N LEU A 30 -4.86 -4.64 1.56
CA LEU A 30 -4.17 -4.71 0.28
C LEU A 30 -2.88 -5.53 0.38
N ASN A 31 -2.07 -5.31 1.42
CA ASN A 31 -0.87 -6.10 1.67
C ASN A 31 -1.17 -7.58 1.93
N ALA A 32 -2.28 -7.90 2.59
CA ALA A 32 -2.69 -9.29 2.82
C ALA A 32 -3.13 -9.97 1.53
N GLU A 33 -3.84 -9.25 0.66
CA GLU A 33 -4.28 -9.78 -0.63
C GLU A 33 -3.09 -9.97 -1.58
N MET A 34 -2.15 -9.02 -1.60
CA MET A 34 -0.91 -9.13 -2.35
C MET A 34 -0.05 -10.32 -1.89
N GLN A 35 0.04 -10.60 -0.59
CA GLN A 35 0.74 -11.79 -0.09
C GLN A 35 0.12 -13.09 -0.60
N LYS A 36 -1.22 -13.17 -0.66
CA LYS A 36 -1.89 -14.36 -1.22
C LYS A 36 -1.57 -14.57 -2.69
N GLN A 37 -1.36 -13.48 -3.43
CA GLN A 37 -0.99 -13.53 -4.85
C GLN A 37 0.50 -13.79 -5.08
N GLY A 38 1.29 -13.94 -4.00
CA GLY A 38 2.73 -14.25 -4.06
C GLY A 38 3.63 -13.02 -4.07
N TYR A 39 3.09 -11.83 -3.81
CA TYR A 39 3.85 -10.59 -3.75
C TYR A 39 4.50 -10.37 -2.38
N LEU A 40 5.71 -9.84 -2.39
CA LEU A 40 6.42 -9.43 -1.17
C LEU A 40 5.87 -8.07 -0.71
N THR A 41 5.24 -8.03 0.46
CA THR A 41 4.68 -6.78 1.01
C THR A 41 5.42 -6.34 2.26
N VAL A 42 5.62 -5.02 2.40
CA VAL A 42 6.25 -4.40 3.57
C VAL A 42 5.18 -3.67 4.37
N ALA A 43 5.08 -3.95 5.66
CA ALA A 43 4.15 -3.25 6.54
C ALA A 43 4.49 -1.75 6.58
N GLY A 44 3.56 -0.90 6.15
CA GLY A 44 3.72 0.56 6.14
C GLY A 44 4.03 1.18 4.77
N VAL A 45 4.23 0.37 3.72
CA VAL A 45 4.50 0.86 2.36
C VAL A 45 3.78 -0.02 1.34
N LEU A 46 3.01 0.58 0.43
CA LEU A 46 2.51 -0.13 -0.75
C LEU A 46 3.59 -0.10 -1.82
N SER A 47 4.06 -1.27 -2.24
CA SER A 47 5.03 -1.42 -3.32
C SER A 47 4.42 -2.16 -4.50
N GLU A 48 4.41 -1.54 -5.69
CA GLU A 48 4.03 -2.17 -6.96
C GLU A 48 5.09 -3.16 -7.47
N LEU A 49 5.84 -3.82 -6.57
CA LEU A 49 6.88 -4.73 -6.98
C LEU A 49 6.21 -5.99 -7.56
N TRP A 50 6.34 -6.13 -8.88
CA TRP A 50 6.02 -7.26 -9.75
C TRP A 50 4.60 -7.32 -10.37
N VAL A 51 4.16 -6.27 -11.06
CA VAL A 51 3.29 -6.50 -12.24
C VAL A 51 4.15 -6.91 -13.43
#